data_AF-A0AA39W8X8-F1
#
_entry.id   AF-A0AA39W8X8-F1
#
_cell.length_a   1.000
_cell.length_b   1.000
_cell.length_c   1.000
_cell.angle_alpha   90.00
_cell.angle_beta   90.00
_cell.angle_gamma   90.00
#
_symmetry.space_group_name_H-M   'P 1'
#
loop_
_entity.id
_entity.type
_entity.pdbx_description
1 polymer ?
#
loop_
_entity_poly.entity_id
_entity_poly.type
_entity_poly.pdbx_seq_one_letter_code
_entity_poly.pdbx_strand_id
1 'polypeptide(L)'
;MAASSLRCIAFAHKQVSVEENDDADDLKRLDEDNLSLLGLVGIKDPCRPGAKKAVEDCQHAGVNVKMITGDNVFTARAIATECGILRPNQDLSSGAVVEGEEFRNYTH
;
A
#
# COMPACT_ATOMS: atom_id res chain seq x y z
N MET A 1 2.27 8.44 6.84
CA MET A 1 2.71 7.93 5.52
C MET A 1 1.65 7.01 4.90
N ALA A 2 1.42 5.80 5.42
CA ALA A 2 0.35 4.92 4.91
C ALA A 2 -1.07 5.52 5.06
N ALA A 3 -1.34 6.18 6.18
CA ALA A 3 -2.59 6.93 6.41
C ALA A 3 -2.80 8.12 5.44
N SER A 4 -1.77 8.48 4.66
CA SER A 4 -1.83 9.51 3.62
C SER A 4 -1.84 8.90 2.21
N SER A 5 -2.10 7.60 2.09
CA SER A 5 -2.11 6.82 0.85
C SER A 5 -0.76 6.86 0.09
N LEU A 6 0.37 6.89 0.81
CA LEU A 6 1.70 6.93 0.21
C LEU A 6 2.35 5.55 0.19
N ARG A 7 2.80 5.11 -0.99
CA ARG A 7 3.74 4.00 -1.14
C ARG A 7 5.12 4.49 -0.73
N CYS A 8 5.68 3.88 0.31
CA CYS A 8 6.97 4.29 0.87
C CYS A 8 8.11 3.42 0.31
N ILE A 9 9.20 4.05 -0.07
CA ILE A 9 10.44 3.39 -0.48
C ILE A 9 11.56 3.93 0.40
N ALA A 10 12.29 3.04 1.06
CA ALA A 10 13.49 3.37 1.81
C ALA A 10 14.72 3.22 0.91
N PHE A 11 15.61 4.20 0.97
CA PHE A 11 16.91 4.15 0.32
C PHE A 11 17.98 4.01 1.39
N ALA A 12 18.85 3.01 1.23
CA ALA A 12 19.96 2.75 2.14
C ALA A 12 21.17 2.27 1.33
N HIS A 13 22.36 2.40 1.90
CA HIS A 13 23.59 1.95 1.27
C HIS A 13 24.51 1.23 2.26
N LYS A 14 25.43 0.44 1.73
CA LYS A 14 26.54 -0.19 2.46
C LYS A 14 27.81 0.02 1.66
N GLN A 15 28.88 0.43 2.34
CA GLN A 15 30.19 0.49 1.72
C GLN A 15 30.78 -0.92 1.76
N VAL A 16 31.26 -1.40 0.61
CA VAL A 16 31.87 -2.74 0.45
C VAL A 16 33.35 -2.56 0.16
N SER A 17 34.21 -3.28 0.87
CA SER A 17 35.65 -3.29 0.62
C SER A 17 35.99 -4.10 -0.62
N VAL A 18 36.97 -3.64 -1.40
CA VAL A 18 37.40 -4.29 -2.66
C VAL A 18 38.00 -5.68 -2.42
N GLU A 19 38.52 -5.94 -1.22
CA GLU A 19 39.13 -7.22 -0.82
C GLU A 19 38.11 -8.36 -0.61
N GLU A 20 36.81 -8.05 -0.48
CA GLU A 20 35.73 -9.03 -0.27
C GLU A 20 35.10 -9.54 -1.59
N ASN A 21 35.58 -9.05 -2.74
CA ASN A 21 34.96 -9.24 -4.07
C ASN A 21 35.85 -10.00 -5.06
N ASP A 22 36.52 -11.07 -4.63
CA ASP A 22 37.33 -11.93 -5.53
C ASP A 22 36.46 -12.85 -6.42
N ASP A 23 35.14 -12.92 -6.17
CA ASP A 23 34.18 -13.63 -7.02
C ASP A 23 33.47 -12.64 -7.95
N ALA A 24 34.08 -12.36 -9.09
CA ALA A 24 33.62 -11.39 -10.10
C ALA A 24 32.30 -11.75 -10.82
N ASP A 25 31.52 -12.72 -10.36
CA ASP A 25 30.35 -13.24 -11.08
C ASP A 25 29.01 -13.15 -10.32
N ASP A 26 29.02 -12.75 -9.06
CA ASP A 26 27.78 -12.60 -8.31
C ASP A 26 27.69 -11.19 -7.73
N LEU A 27 26.71 -10.42 -8.21
CA LEU A 27 25.91 -9.55 -7.36
C LEU A 27 25.30 -10.40 -6.23
N LYS A 28 26.14 -11.00 -5.37
CA LYS A 28 25.75 -11.64 -4.13
C LYS A 28 24.90 -10.59 -3.46
N ARG A 29 23.63 -10.93 -3.26
CA ARG A 29 22.63 -10.08 -2.61
C ARG A 29 23.37 -9.42 -1.46
N LEU A 30 23.54 -8.10 -1.54
CA LEU A 30 24.18 -7.34 -0.48
C LEU A 30 23.52 -7.81 0.82
N ASP A 31 24.29 -8.37 1.75
CA ASP A 31 23.73 -8.80 3.03
C ASP A 31 22.93 -7.62 3.58
N GLU A 32 21.64 -7.86 3.88
CA GLU A 32 20.68 -6.82 4.27
C GLU A 32 21.01 -6.21 5.66
N ASP A 33 22.12 -6.64 6.25
CA ASP A 33 22.66 -6.22 7.53
C ASP A 33 23.59 -5.00 7.38
N ASN A 34 23.60 -4.11 8.38
CA ASN A 34 24.48 -2.94 8.48
C ASN A 34 24.31 -1.92 7.33
N LEU A 35 23.10 -1.78 6.79
CA LEU A 35 22.77 -0.71 5.86
C LEU A 35 22.64 0.65 6.58
N SER A 36 23.22 1.69 6.00
CA SER A 36 23.02 3.09 6.42
C SER A 36 21.82 3.69 5.69
N LEU A 37 20.76 4.02 6.44
CA LEU A 37 19.56 4.67 5.88
C LEU A 37 19.89 6.07 5.37
N LEU A 38 19.62 6.31 4.08
CA LEU A 38 19.74 7.62 3.44
C LEU A 38 18.46 8.45 3.60
N GLY A 39 17.30 7.79 3.47
CA GLY A 39 16.01 8.45 3.58
C GLY A 39 14.83 7.63 3.08
N LEU A 40 13.66 8.25 3.15
CA LEU A 40 12.37 7.68 2.76
C LEU A 40 11.72 8.57 1.70
N VAL A 41 11.19 7.96 0.63
CA VAL A 41 10.36 8.65 -0.36
C VAL A 41 8.94 8.10 -0.29
N GLY A 42 7.96 8.99 -0.22
CA GLY A 42 6.54 8.66 -0.30
C GLY A 42 5.98 9.00 -1.68
N ILE A 43 5.48 8.00 -2.40
CA ILE A 43 4.87 8.17 -3.72
C ILE A 43 3.36 8.00 -3.56
N LYS A 44 2.59 8.95 -4.07
CA LYS A 44 1.12 8.85 -4.11
C LYS A 44 0.66 8.49 -5.52
N ASP A 45 -0.26 7.54 -5.62
CA ASP A 45 -1.13 7.41 -6.80
C ASP A 45 -2.50 8.00 -6.44
N PRO A 46 -2.82 9.23 -6.87
CA PRO A 46 -4.06 9.90 -6.49
C PRO A 46 -5.28 9.26 -7.19
N CYS A 47 -6.44 9.26 -6.51
CA CYS A 47 -7.71 8.90 -7.15
C CYS A 47 -7.91 9.75 -8.43
N ARG A 48 -8.37 9.12 -9.52
CA ARG A 48 -8.63 9.82 -10.79
C ARG A 48 -9.61 10.99 -10.58
N PRO A 49 -9.43 12.12 -11.29
CA PRO A 49 -10.43 13.17 -11.29
C PRO A 49 -11.82 12.62 -11.62
N GLY A 50 -12.80 12.91 -10.76
CA GLY A 50 -14.19 12.43 -10.91
C GLY A 50 -14.47 11.05 -10.31
N ALA A 51 -13.48 10.29 -9.83
CA ALA A 51 -13.71 8.98 -9.22
C ALA A 51 -14.70 9.05 -8.05
N LYS A 52 -14.52 10.03 -7.14
CA LYS A 52 -15.43 10.24 -6.01
C LYS A 52 -16.86 10.51 -6.46
N LYS A 53 -17.05 11.38 -7.46
CA LYS A 53 -18.37 11.68 -8.00
C LYS A 53 -19.04 10.44 -8.61
N ALA A 54 -18.27 9.63 -9.35
CA ALA A 54 -18.79 8.38 -9.91
C ALA A 54 -19.23 7.40 -8.81
N VAL A 55 -18.46 7.29 -7.72
CA VAL A 55 -18.84 6.48 -6.55
C VAL A 55 -20.13 7.01 -5.92
N GLU A 56 -20.25 8.32 -5.73
CA GLU A 56 -21.46 8.97 -5.20
C GLU A 56 -22.68 8.70 -6.09
N ASP A 57 -22.55 8.88 -7.41
CA ASP A 57 -23.63 8.63 -8.38
C ASP A 57 -24.08 7.15 -8.36
N CYS A 58 -23.14 6.20 -8.29
CA CYS A 58 -23.46 4.78 -8.14
C CYS A 58 -24.21 4.50 -6.83
N GLN A 59 -23.74 5.05 -5.71
CA GLN A 59 -24.39 4.85 -4.41
C GLN A 59 -25.80 5.46 -4.38
N HIS A 60 -26.02 6.63 -4.97
CA HIS A 60 -27.36 7.24 -5.10
C HIS A 60 -28.31 6.39 -5.95
N ALA A 61 -27.77 5.67 -6.94
CA ALA A 61 -28.53 4.71 -7.75
C ALA A 61 -28.79 3.37 -7.03
N GLY A 62 -28.35 3.21 -5.78
CA GLY A 62 -28.48 1.96 -5.01
C GLY A 62 -27.47 0.88 -5.40
N VAL A 63 -26.40 1.24 -6.13
CA VAL A 63 -25.33 0.31 -6.54
C VAL A 63 -24.21 0.31 -5.51
N ASN A 64 -23.89 -0.87 -5.00
CA ASN A 64 -22.79 -1.05 -4.06
C ASN A 64 -21.43 -1.05 -4.78
N VAL A 65 -20.54 -0.15 -4.36
CA VAL A 65 -19.16 -0.08 -4.87
C VAL A 65 -18.22 -0.80 -3.89
N LYS A 66 -17.34 -1.66 -4.41
CA LYS A 66 -16.31 -2.37 -3.65
C LYS A 66 -14.94 -2.13 -4.28
N MET A 67 -13.93 -1.88 -3.46
CA MET A 67 -12.53 -1.75 -3.89
C MET A 67 -11.81 -3.09 -3.76
N ILE A 68 -11.00 -3.43 -4.76
CA ILE A 68 -10.06 -4.55 -4.73
C ILE A 68 -8.71 -3.96 -5.10
N THR A 69 -7.72 -4.08 -4.22
CA THR A 69 -6.37 -3.55 -4.43
C THR A 69 -5.32 -4.50 -3.87
N GLY A 70 -4.09 -4.42 -4.40
CA GLY A 70 -2.91 -5.08 -3.86
C GLY A 70 -2.16 -4.25 -2.81
N ASP A 71 -2.66 -3.06 -2.47
CA ASP A 71 -2.10 -2.24 -1.40
C ASP A 71 -2.33 -2.85 -0.02
N ASN A 72 -1.51 -2.46 0.95
CA ASN A 72 -1.74 -2.82 2.35
C ASN A 72 -3.05 -2.20 2.89
N VAL A 73 -3.57 -2.78 3.97
CA VAL A 73 -4.87 -2.41 4.56
C VAL A 73 -5.00 -0.92 4.94
N PHE A 74 -3.91 -0.28 5.37
CA PHE A 74 -3.91 1.13 5.78
C PHE A 74 -4.03 2.06 4.57
N THR A 75 -3.28 1.77 3.50
CA THR A 75 -3.35 2.50 2.24
C THR A 75 -4.71 2.29 1.57
N ALA A 76 -5.19 1.05 1.49
CA ALA A 76 -6.49 0.72 0.91
C ALA A 76 -7.64 1.50 1.59
N ARG A 77 -7.61 1.56 2.93
CA ARG A 77 -8.59 2.32 3.73
C ARG A 77 -8.55 3.81 3.42
N ALA A 78 -7.35 4.39 3.36
CA ALA A 78 -7.19 5.80 3.06
C ALA A 78 -7.69 6.15 1.63
N ILE A 79 -7.37 5.33 0.63
CA ILE A 79 -7.87 5.51 -0.75
C ILE A 79 -9.39 5.30 -0.81
N ALA A 80 -9.93 4.28 -0.14
CA ALA A 80 -11.37 4.02 -0.11
C ALA A 80 -12.16 5.17 0.52
N THR A 81 -11.62 5.81 1.57
CA THR A 81 -12.21 7.02 2.15
C THR A 81 -12.07 8.24 1.22
N GLU A 82 -10.91 8.43 0.59
CA GLU A 82 -10.68 9.53 -0.38
C GLU A 82 -11.64 9.46 -1.57
N CYS A 83 -11.82 8.26 -2.12
CA CYS A 83 -12.72 7.98 -3.24
C CYS A 83 -14.20 7.87 -2.81
N GLY A 84 -14.55 7.98 -1.51
CA GLY A 84 -15.94 7.98 -1.03
C GLY A 84 -16.62 6.61 -0.93
N ILE A 85 -15.86 5.52 -1.07
CA ILE A 85 -16.37 4.14 -0.94
C ILE A 85 -16.61 3.81 0.54
N LEU A 86 -15.70 4.23 1.41
CA LEU A 86 -15.76 4.00 2.84
C LEU A 86 -16.04 5.32 3.55
N ARG A 87 -17.07 5.38 4.41
CA ARG A 87 -17.32 6.59 5.21
C ARG A 87 -16.28 6.72 6.34
N PRO A 88 -15.89 7.95 6.71
CA PRO A 88 -15.02 8.16 7.86
C PRO A 88 -15.59 7.46 9.10
N ASN A 89 -14.75 6.71 9.82
CA ASN A 89 -15.08 5.95 11.04
C ASN A 89 -16.04 4.75 10.87
N GLN A 90 -16.47 4.40 9.66
CA GLN A 90 -17.36 3.25 9.44
C GLN A 90 -16.65 1.91 9.65
N ASP A 91 -15.33 1.90 9.47
CA ASP A 91 -14.49 0.69 9.43
C ASP A 91 -14.18 0.08 10.81
N LEU A 92 -14.18 0.90 11.87
CA LEU A 92 -13.69 0.49 13.20
C LEU A 92 -14.51 -0.62 13.86
N SER A 93 -15.69 -0.94 13.32
CA SER A 93 -16.62 -1.88 13.94
C SER A 93 -17.46 -2.70 12.95
N SER A 94 -17.28 -2.55 11.63
CA SER A 94 -18.23 -3.11 10.65
C SER A 94 -17.68 -4.24 9.77
N GLY A 95 -16.40 -4.61 9.89
CA GLY A 95 -15.77 -5.57 8.96
C GLY A 95 -15.84 -5.14 7.49
N ALA A 96 -15.88 -3.82 7.22
CA ALA A 96 -16.00 -3.29 5.87
C ALA A 96 -14.73 -3.46 5.02
N VAL A 97 -13.58 -3.68 5.67
CA VAL A 97 -12.30 -3.94 5.03
C VAL A 97 -11.81 -5.30 5.51
N VAL A 98 -11.40 -6.14 4.57
CA VAL A 98 -10.96 -7.51 4.80
C VAL A 98 -9.66 -7.71 4.03
N GLU A 99 -8.64 -8.27 4.68
CA GLU A 99 -7.40 -8.63 4.00
C GLU A 99 -7.57 -9.91 3.18
N GLY A 100 -6.75 -10.08 2.14
CA GLY A 100 -6.87 -11.23 1.25
C GLY A 100 -6.68 -12.58 1.96
N GLU A 101 -5.87 -12.64 3.01
CA GLU A 101 -5.72 -13.84 3.84
C GLU A 101 -6.99 -14.19 4.61
N GLU A 102 -7.59 -13.21 5.27
CA GLU A 102 -8.86 -13.36 5.99
C GLU A 102 -10.00 -13.75 5.03
N PHE A 103 -10.11 -13.07 3.88
CA PHE A 103 -11.15 -13.34 2.89
C PHE A 103 -11.10 -14.78 2.35
N ARG A 104 -9.90 -15.36 2.18
CA ARG A 104 -9.76 -16.76 1.75
C ARG A 104 -10.31 -17.77 2.75
N ASN A 105 -10.39 -17.40 4.03
CA ASN A 105 -10.89 -18.25 5.11
C ASN A 105 -12.40 -18.13 5.33
N TYR A 106 -13.11 -17.29 4.55
CA TYR A 106 -14.57 -17.13 4.67
C TYR A 106 -15.37 -18.30 4.08
N THR A 107 -14.72 -19.18 3.31
CA THR A 107 -15.30 -20.45 2.85
C THR A 107 -14.97 -21.58 3.82
N HIS A 108 -15.73 -21.65 4.91
CA HIS A 108 -15.91 -22.85 5.72
C HIS A 108 -17.40 -23.08 5.99
#